data_AF-A0A2S3Y3D8-F1
#
_entry.id   AF-A0A2S3Y3D8-F1
#
_cell.length_a   1.000
_cell.length_b   1.000
_cell.length_c   1.000
_cell.angle_alpha   90.00
_cell.angle_beta   90.00
_cell.angle_gamma   90.00
#
_symmetry.space_group_name_H-M   'P 1'
#
loop_
_entity.id
_entity.type
_entity.pdbx_description
1 polymer ?
#
loop_
_entity_poly.entity_id
_entity_poly.type
_entity_poly.pdbx_seq_one_letter_code
_entity_poly.pdbx_strand_id
1 'polypeptide(L)'
;MGTAERLTAGLESLAHRPAKPLEELRPGGTLPLEVRPAEVRVGDYLPLDGGCYRIRNMRGTGGSSRILELEGRRQPWIMTGPRTVFRPADQFQFPLPT
;
A
#
# COMPACT_ATOMS: atom_id res chain seq x y z
N MET A 1 -15.16 -16.81 0.67
CA MET A 1 -15.06 -15.37 0.98
C MET A 1 -16.46 -14.81 1.11
N GLY A 2 -16.85 -14.41 2.31
CA GLY A 2 -18.20 -13.96 2.65
C GLY A 2 -18.41 -12.46 2.36
N THR A 3 -19.65 -12.04 2.18
CA THR A 3 -20.06 -10.64 1.99
C THR A 3 -19.59 -9.73 3.14
N ALA A 4 -19.55 -10.26 4.37
CA ALA A 4 -19.11 -9.54 5.56
C ALA A 4 -17.65 -9.06 5.47
N GLU A 5 -16.73 -9.89 4.96
CA GLU A 5 -15.30 -9.56 4.85
C GLU A 5 -15.07 -8.38 3.89
N ARG A 6 -15.86 -8.31 2.80
CA ARG A 6 -15.80 -7.19 1.84
C ARG A 6 -16.31 -5.88 2.43
N LEU A 7 -17.34 -5.94 3.26
CA LEU A 7 -17.90 -4.76 3.92
C LEU A 7 -16.91 -4.21 4.95
N THR A 8 -16.30 -5.07 5.75
CA THR A 8 -15.27 -4.67 6.71
C THR A 8 -14.04 -4.07 6.02
N ALA A 9 -13.52 -4.72 4.96
CA ALA A 9 -12.39 -4.19 4.19
C ALA A 9 -12.72 -2.84 3.54
N GLY A 10 -13.96 -2.64 3.08
CA GLY A 10 -14.43 -1.36 2.54
C GLY A 10 -14.48 -0.23 3.58
N LEU A 11 -14.95 -0.52 4.79
CA LEU A 11 -15.00 0.45 5.89
C LEU A 11 -13.60 0.83 6.38
N GLU A 12 -12.71 -0.15 6.55
CA GLU A 12 -11.29 0.07 6.88
C GLU A 12 -10.57 0.86 5.76
N SER A 13 -10.96 0.62 4.50
CA SER A 13 -10.49 1.38 3.34
C SER A 13 -10.80 2.87 3.47
N LEU A 14 -12.05 3.17 3.80
CA LEU A 14 -12.56 4.54 3.97
C LEU A 14 -11.96 5.23 5.19
N ALA A 15 -11.77 4.52 6.31
CA ALA A 15 -11.24 5.08 7.55
C ALA A 15 -9.80 5.60 7.43
N HIS A 16 -9.01 5.00 6.54
CA HIS A 16 -7.61 5.39 6.29
C HIS A 16 -7.40 5.91 4.87
N ARG A 17 -8.41 6.59 4.31
CA ARG A 17 -8.24 7.29 3.05
C ARG A 17 -7.29 8.47 3.26
N PRO A 18 -6.38 8.75 2.31
CA PRO A 18 -5.56 9.95 2.37
C PRO A 18 -6.43 11.21 2.48
N ALA A 19 -6.08 12.09 3.41
CA ALA A 19 -6.73 13.39 3.59
C ALA A 19 -6.30 14.41 2.51
N LYS A 20 -5.14 14.17 1.88
CA LYS A 20 -4.60 14.96 0.77
C LYS A 20 -4.71 14.21 -0.55
N PRO A 21 -4.73 14.91 -1.70
CA PRO A 21 -4.60 14.29 -3.02
C PRO A 21 -3.36 13.39 -3.11
N LEU A 22 -3.47 12.28 -3.85
CA LEU A 22 -2.38 11.31 -3.99
C LEU A 22 -1.15 11.95 -4.64
N GLU A 23 -1.35 12.90 -5.53
CA GLU A 23 -0.31 13.63 -6.24
C GLU A 23 0.58 14.43 -5.28
N GLU A 24 0.01 15.00 -4.21
CA GLU A 24 0.75 15.75 -3.19
C GLU A 24 1.55 14.84 -2.26
N LEU A 25 1.09 13.61 -2.05
CA LEU A 25 1.72 12.64 -1.15
C LEU A 25 2.79 11.79 -1.85
N ARG A 26 2.83 11.81 -3.18
CA ARG A 26 3.68 10.92 -3.97
C ARG A 26 5.15 11.31 -3.84
N PRO A 27 6.01 10.40 -3.33
CA PRO A 27 7.46 10.63 -3.34
C PRO A 27 8.00 10.70 -4.78
N GLY A 28 8.99 11.55 -5.02
CA GLY A 28 9.66 11.63 -6.32
C GLY A 28 10.24 10.27 -6.76
N GLY A 29 10.25 10.00 -8.07
CA GLY A 29 10.79 8.75 -8.62
C GLY A 29 9.96 7.49 -8.32
N THR A 30 8.69 7.64 -7.91
CA THR A 30 7.75 6.53 -7.72
C THR A 30 6.62 6.58 -8.75
N LEU A 31 5.89 5.49 -8.97
CA LEU A 31 4.69 5.39 -9.80
C LEU A 31 3.49 4.92 -8.97
N PRO A 32 2.28 5.48 -9.14
CA PRO A 32 1.08 4.99 -8.47
C PRO A 32 0.63 3.66 -9.06
N LEU A 33 0.28 2.71 -8.19
CA LEU A 33 -0.28 1.41 -8.56
C LEU A 33 -1.41 1.05 -7.60
N GLU A 34 -2.53 0.57 -8.12
CA GLU A 34 -3.52 -0.14 -7.30
C GLU A 34 -3.08 -1.60 -7.12
N VAL A 35 -2.94 -2.04 -5.87
CA VAL A 35 -2.44 -3.37 -5.53
C VAL A 35 -3.32 -4.04 -4.49
N ARG A 36 -3.46 -5.37 -4.58
CA ARG A 36 -4.05 -6.22 -3.54
C ARG A 36 -3.04 -6.52 -2.43
N PRO A 37 -3.47 -7.00 -1.24
CA PRO A 37 -2.56 -7.34 -0.15
C PRO A 37 -1.45 -8.33 -0.52
N ALA A 38 -1.64 -9.17 -1.53
CA ALA A 38 -0.64 -10.10 -2.04
C ALA A 38 0.45 -9.44 -2.92
N GLU A 39 0.17 -8.27 -3.50
CA GLU A 39 0.96 -7.61 -4.54
C GLU A 39 1.83 -6.46 -4.00
N VAL A 40 1.59 -6.05 -2.74
CA VAL A 40 2.40 -5.05 -2.04
C VAL A 40 3.81 -5.57 -1.76
N ARG A 41 4.80 -4.68 -1.83
CA ARG A 41 6.23 -5.02 -1.64
C ARG A 41 6.86 -4.19 -0.53
N VAL A 42 7.92 -4.74 0.06
CA VAL A 42 8.85 -3.93 0.86
C VAL A 42 9.45 -2.85 -0.05
N GLY A 43 9.49 -1.62 0.42
CA GLY A 43 9.94 -0.45 -0.32
C GLY A 43 8.83 0.31 -1.06
N ASP A 44 7.63 -0.27 -1.23
CA ASP A 44 6.46 0.49 -1.67
C ASP A 44 6.12 1.55 -0.61
N TYR A 45 5.58 2.68 -1.05
CA TYR A 45 5.07 3.73 -0.18
C TYR A 45 3.55 3.69 -0.13
N LEU A 46 3.00 3.74 1.07
CA LEU A 46 1.57 3.68 1.31
C LEU A 46 1.05 5.06 1.77
N PRO A 47 0.24 5.75 0.94
CA PRO A 47 -0.45 6.95 1.37
C PRO A 47 -1.56 6.58 2.36
N LEU A 48 -1.47 7.10 3.59
CA LEU A 48 -2.44 6.89 4.65
C LEU A 48 -2.65 8.18 5.42
N ASP A 49 -3.92 8.49 5.72
CA ASP A 49 -4.31 9.67 6.48
C ASP A 49 -3.64 10.95 5.88
N GLY A 50 -2.90 11.72 6.67
CA GLY A 50 -2.20 12.92 6.18
C GLY A 50 -0.79 12.70 5.58
N GLY A 51 -0.33 11.45 5.43
CA GLY A 51 1.07 11.15 5.11
C GLY A 51 1.28 10.02 4.12
N CYS A 52 2.56 9.75 3.84
CA CYS A 52 2.99 8.65 2.98
C CYS A 52 4.14 7.91 3.65
N TYR A 53 3.99 6.61 3.84
CA TYR A 53 4.91 5.82 4.66
C TYR A 53 5.53 4.69 3.85
N ARG A 54 6.85 4.56 3.92
CA ARG A 54 7.55 3.46 3.27
C ARG A 54 7.33 2.16 4.05
N ILE A 55 7.04 1.09 3.34
CA ILE A 55 6.93 -0.25 3.93
C ILE A 55 8.35 -0.78 4.14
N ARG A 56 8.78 -0.91 5.40
CA ARG A 56 10.11 -1.44 5.74
C ARG A 56 10.11 -2.96 5.91
N ASN A 57 8.97 -3.53 6.30
CA ASN A 57 8.81 -4.96 6.49
C ASN A 57 7.34 -5.35 6.31
N MET A 58 7.08 -6.62 6.03
CA MET A 58 5.73 -7.14 5.87
C MET A 58 5.63 -8.59 6.35
N ARG A 59 4.48 -8.95 6.92
CA ARG A 59 4.18 -10.30 7.41
C ARG A 59 2.76 -10.70 7.03
N GLY A 60 2.53 -11.99 6.86
CA GLY A 60 1.23 -12.57 6.48
C GLY A 60 1.41 -13.72 5.49
N THR A 61 0.67 -14.80 5.69
CA THR A 61 0.81 -16.07 4.95
C THR A 61 -0.30 -16.31 3.92
N GLY A 62 -1.15 -15.31 3.65
CA GLY A 62 -2.31 -15.45 2.75
C GLY A 62 -2.56 -14.24 1.85
N GLY A 63 -3.35 -14.42 0.80
CA GLY A 63 -3.62 -13.37 -0.21
C GLY A 63 -4.68 -12.33 0.18
N SER A 64 -5.41 -12.54 1.29
CA SER A 64 -6.52 -11.68 1.72
C SER A 64 -6.11 -10.54 2.66
N SER A 65 -4.94 -10.60 3.29
CA SER A 65 -4.44 -9.52 4.15
C SER A 65 -2.93 -9.48 4.26
N ARG A 66 -2.39 -8.32 4.65
CA ARG A 66 -0.96 -8.13 4.89
C ARG A 66 -0.72 -7.21 6.08
N ILE A 67 0.12 -7.64 7.01
CA ILE A 67 0.60 -6.81 8.13
C ILE A 67 1.83 -6.07 7.62
N LEU A 68 1.77 -4.74 7.61
CA LEU A 68 2.80 -3.85 7.09
C LEU A 68 3.45 -3.08 8.24
N GLU A 69 4.76 -3.17 8.34
CA GLU A 69 5.54 -2.28 9.20
C GLU A 69 5.96 -1.06 8.38
N LEU A 70 5.52 0.10 8.83
CA LEU A 70 5.69 1.36 8.13
C LEU A 70 6.78 2.20 8.82
N GLU A 71 7.67 2.81 8.05
CA GLU A 71 8.68 3.74 8.58
C GLU A 71 8.00 4.89 9.33
N GLY A 72 8.55 5.28 10.47
CA GLY A 72 8.00 6.35 11.30
C GLY A 72 6.72 6.02 12.09
N ARG A 73 6.09 4.85 11.88
CA ARG A 73 4.92 4.41 12.67
C ARG A 73 5.31 3.40 13.74
N ARG A 74 4.74 3.55 14.94
CA ARG A 74 4.95 2.63 16.07
C ARG A 74 4.16 1.33 15.97
N GLN A 75 2.97 1.39 15.37
CA GLN A 75 2.09 0.23 15.22
C GLN A 75 2.10 -0.25 13.76
N PRO A 76 2.11 -1.57 13.53
CA PRO A 76 1.93 -2.11 12.20
C PRO A 76 0.53 -1.79 11.68
N TRP A 77 0.39 -1.68 10.37
CA TRP A 77 -0.88 -1.45 9.70
C TRP A 77 -1.34 -2.71 8.99
N ILE A 78 -2.63 -3.04 9.06
CA ILE A 78 -3.18 -4.24 8.44
C ILE A 78 -3.90 -3.85 7.15
N MET A 79 -3.34 -4.27 6.02
CA MET A 79 -3.97 -4.17 4.71
C MET A 79 -4.97 -5.31 4.54
N THR A 80 -6.26 -5.00 4.46
CA THR A 80 -7.34 -6.01 4.29
C THR A 80 -8.00 -5.97 2.92
N GLY A 81 -7.63 -5.02 2.07
CA GLY A 81 -8.19 -4.84 0.73
C GLY A 81 -7.27 -4.06 -0.21
N PRO A 82 -7.66 -3.88 -1.49
CA PRO A 82 -6.89 -3.13 -2.47
C PRO A 82 -6.59 -1.70 -2.02
N ARG A 83 -5.40 -1.21 -2.35
CA ARG A 83 -4.95 0.16 -2.06
C ARG A 83 -4.07 0.68 -3.18
N THR A 84 -4.07 2.00 -3.36
CA THR A 84 -3.01 2.66 -4.10
C THR A 84 -1.73 2.68 -3.27
N VAL A 85 -0.63 2.25 -3.87
CA VAL A 85 0.74 2.42 -3.37
C VAL A 85 1.55 3.23 -4.37
N PHE A 86 2.63 3.85 -3.93
CA PHE A 86 3.65 4.40 -4.82
C PHE A 86 4.87 3.49 -4.83
N ARG A 87 5.15 2.86 -5.96
CA ARG A 87 6.28 1.95 -6.14
C ARG A 87 7.48 2.70 -6.73
N PRO A 88 8.69 2.55 -6.19
CA PRO A 88 9.90 3.09 -6.82
C PRO A 88 10.03 2.67 -8.29
N ALA A 89 10.33 3.62 -9.18
CA ALA A 89 10.36 3.41 -10.62
C ALA A 89 11.44 2.39 -11.06
N ASP A 90 12.51 2.26 -10.29
CA ASP A 90 13.60 1.29 -10.49
C ASP A 90 13.18 -0.17 -10.25
N GLN A 91 12.05 -0.40 -9.55
CA GLN A 91 11.47 -1.73 -9.36
C GLN A 91 10.61 -2.18 -10.54
N PHE A 92 10.41 -1.32 -11.53
CA PHE A 92 9.80 -1.70 -12.80
C PHE A 92 10.95 -2.11 -13.72
N GLN A 93 10.98 -3.40 -14.09
CA GLN A 93 11.81 -3.82 -15.22
C GLN A 93 11.24 -3.19 -16.48
N PHE A 94 11.84 -2.11 -16.95
CA PHE A 94 11.75 -1.71 -18.34
C PHE A 94 12.70 -2.62 -19.13
N PRO A 95 12.27 -3.21 -20.27
CA PRO A 95 13.23 -3.88 -21.12
C PRO A 95 14.29 -2.86 -21.56
N LEU A 96 15.56 -3.21 -21.41
CA LEU A 96 16.63 -2.51 -22.10
C LEU A 96 16.43 -2.81 -23.60
N PRO A 97 16.26 -1.80 -24.48
CA PRO A 97 16.36 -2.05 -25.90
C PRO A 97 17.79 -2.53 -26.18
N THR A 98 17.91 -3.76 -26.69
CA THR A 98 19.12 -4.27 -27.34
C THR A 98 19.41 -3.51 -28.62
#